data_AF-A0A431FV27-F1
#
_entry.id   AF-A0A431FV27-F1
#
_cell.length_a   1.000
_cell.length_b   1.000
_cell.length_c   1.000
_cell.angle_alpha   90.00
_cell.angle_beta   90.00
_cell.angle_gamma   90.00
#
_symmetry.space_group_name_H-M   'P 1'
#
loop_
_entity.id
_entity.type
_entity.pdbx_description
1 polymer ?
#
loop_
_entity_poly.entity_id
_entity_poly.type
_entity_poly.pdbx_seq_one_letter_code
_entity_poly.pdbx_strand_id
1 'polypeptide(L)' 'MNLAEENIIFKPLYSLKHSPIDAYFSKNSDDFVVRERPLYEFSGKGEHLILYINKKDLTTNEALKILSEASGVKIRD' A
#
# COMPACT_ATOMS: atom_id res chain seq x y z
N MET A 1 8.84 -34.64 17.31
CA MET A 1 9.80 -33.75 17.98
C MET A 1 10.81 -33.33 16.92
N ASN A 2 10.59 -32.18 16.29
CA ASN A 2 11.56 -31.61 15.34
C ASN A 2 11.96 -30.26 15.92
N LEU A 3 13.11 -30.24 16.59
CA LEU A 3 13.80 -29.00 16.92
C LEU A 3 14.25 -28.42 15.58
N ALA A 4 13.59 -27.35 15.14
CA ALA A 4 14.07 -26.57 14.01
C ALA A 4 15.52 -26.19 14.28
N GLU A 5 16.40 -26.54 13.35
CA GLU A 5 17.81 -26.19 13.40
C GLU A 5 17.93 -24.65 13.42
N GLU A 6 18.06 -24.08 14.62
CA GLU A 6 18.36 -22.66 14.77
C GLU A 6 19.71 -22.40 14.12
N ASN A 7 19.72 -21.60 13.05
CA ASN A 7 20.93 -21.19 12.36
C ASN A 7 21.75 -20.29 13.30
N ILE A 8 22.66 -20.89 14.07
CA ILE A 8 23.40 -20.27 15.20
C ILE A 8 24.33 -19.13 14.72
N ILE A 9 24.54 -19.00 13.41
CA ILE A 9 25.50 -18.05 12.82
C ILE A 9 24.96 -16.61 12.82
N PHE A 10 23.63 -16.41 12.87
CA PHE A 10 23.05 -15.06 12.88
C PHE A 10 21.79 -14.99 13.72
N LYS A 11 21.91 -14.47 14.95
CA LYS A 11 20.76 -14.15 15.79
C LYS A 11 20.25 -12.74 15.43
N PRO A 12 19.03 -12.60 14.87
CA PRO A 12 18.48 -11.28 14.57
C PRO A 12 18.32 -10.48 15.86
N LEU A 13 18.86 -9.26 15.88
CA LEU A 13 18.69 -8.35 17.01
C LEU A 13 17.39 -7.58 16.83
N TYR A 14 16.39 -7.87 17.67
CA TYR A 14 15.12 -7.13 17.68
C TYR A 14 15.20 -5.95 18.66
N SER A 15 14.56 -4.84 18.31
CA SER A 15 14.45 -3.67 19.19
C SER A 15 13.57 -3.94 20.42
N LEU A 16 12.63 -4.89 20.31
CA LEU A 16 11.69 -5.25 21.35
C LEU A 16 11.93 -6.68 21.85
N LYS A 17 11.59 -6.92 23.13
CA LYS A 17 11.80 -8.21 23.83
C LYS A 17 10.48 -8.98 24.08
N HIS A 18 9.42 -8.65 23.36
CA HIS A 18 8.13 -9.33 23.54
C HIS A 18 8.14 -10.72 22.89
N SER A 19 7.26 -11.60 23.37
CA SER A 19 7.00 -12.90 22.76
C SER A 19 6.50 -12.75 21.32
N PRO A 20 6.79 -13.70 20.41
CA PRO A 20 6.22 -13.70 19.07
C PRO A 20 4.70 -13.57 19.10
N ILE A 21 4.15 -12.74 18.21
CA ILE A 21 2.71 -12.57 18.06
C ILE A 21 2.28 -13.52 16.94
N ASP A 22 1.36 -14.43 17.25
CA ASP A 22 0.72 -15.29 16.24
C ASP A 22 -0.34 -14.49 15.49
N ALA A 23 0.10 -13.76 14.46
CA ALA A 23 -0.73 -12.90 13.64
C ALA A 23 -0.94 -13.51 12.25
N TYR A 24 -2.21 -13.63 11.85
CA TYR A 24 -2.58 -14.02 10.49
C TYR A 24 -2.90 -12.77 9.68
N PHE A 25 -2.06 -12.45 8.69
CA PHE A 25 -2.35 -11.42 7.72
C PHE A 25 -3.11 -12.04 6.54
N SER A 26 -4.43 -11.86 6.51
CA SER A 26 -5.23 -12.15 5.33
C SER A 26 -4.92 -11.11 4.26
N LYS A 27 -4.55 -11.56 3.06
CA LYS A 27 -4.49 -10.70 1.88
C LYS A 27 -5.90 -10.48 1.34
N ASN A 28 -6.73 -9.77 2.11
CA ASN A 28 -8.06 -9.32 1.67
C ASN A 28 -8.06 -7.79 1.56
N SER A 29 -8.88 -7.24 0.66
CA SER A 29 -8.99 -5.80 0.44
C SER A 29 -9.88 -5.09 1.46
N ASP A 30 -10.57 -5.85 2.31
CA ASP A 30 -11.49 -5.32 3.32
C ASP A 30 -10.78 -4.92 4.62
N ASP A 31 -9.75 -5.67 5.04
CA ASP A 31 -9.02 -5.44 6.28
C ASP A 31 -7.74 -4.60 6.09
N PHE A 32 -7.39 -4.28 4.84
CA PHE A 32 -6.18 -3.52 4.50
C PHE A 32 -6.50 -2.26 3.69
N VAL A 33 -6.66 -1.14 4.39
CA VAL A 33 -6.97 0.16 3.79
C VAL A 33 -5.77 1.10 3.94
N VAL A 34 -5.33 1.67 2.82
CA VAL A 34 -4.26 2.67 2.80
C VAL A 34 -4.85 4.02 2.42
N ARG A 35 -4.56 5.06 3.22
CA ARG A 35 -4.85 6.45 2.90
C ARG A 35 -3.55 7.20 2.70
N GLU A 36 -3.34 7.72 1.50
CA GLU A 36 -2.16 8.52 1.18
C GLU A 36 -2.20 9.85 1.96
N ARG A 37 -1.04 10.27 2.46
CA ARG A 37 -0.84 11.57 3.10
C ARG A 37 0.17 12.35 2.23
N PRO A 38 -0.25 13.46 1.60
CA PRO A 38 0.68 14.28 0.83
C PRO A 38 1.69 14.94 1.77
N LEU A 39 2.88 15.25 1.23
CA LEU A 39 3.93 15.93 2.00
C LEU A 39 3.54 17.38 2.34
N TYR A 40 2.70 18.01 1.50
CA TYR A 40 2.21 19.38 1.66
C TYR A 40 0.74 19.48 1.19
N GLU A 41 0.09 20.56 1.58
CA GLU A 41 -1.27 20.89 1.13
C GLU A 41 -1.28 21.28 -0.35
N PHE A 42 -2.37 20.95 -1.05
CA PHE A 42 -2.52 21.32 -2.45
C PHE A 42 -2.81 22.82 -2.59
N SER A 43 -2.22 23.46 -3.61
CA SER A 43 -2.38 24.91 -3.86
C SER A 43 -3.81 25.30 -4.24
N GLY A 44 -4.63 24.35 -4.72
CA GLY A 44 -5.97 24.58 -5.26
C GLY A 44 -6.00 25.41 -6.55
N LYS A 45 -4.84 25.69 -7.16
CA LYS A 45 -4.69 26.51 -8.37
C LYS A 45 -3.66 25.88 -9.31
N GLY A 46 -3.93 25.95 -10.61
CA GLY A 46 -3.04 25.44 -11.65
C GLY A 46 -3.83 24.77 -12.77
N GLU A 47 -3.10 24.11 -13.66
CA GLU A 47 -3.66 23.35 -14.78
C GLU A 47 -4.10 21.92 -14.40
N HIS A 48 -3.56 21.39 -13.29
CA HIS A 48 -3.84 20.04 -12.84
C HIS A 48 -5.02 19.97 -11.86
N LEU A 49 -5.90 18.99 -12.09
CA LEU A 49 -6.97 18.63 -11.17
C LEU A 49 -6.48 17.50 -10.25
N ILE A 50 -6.49 17.74 -8.94
CA ILE A 50 -6.14 16.73 -7.95
C ILE A 50 -7.41 16.05 -7.44
N LEU A 51 -7.43 14.73 -7.49
CA LEU A 51 -8.57 13.90 -7.08
C LEU A 51 -8.16 12.91 -6.01
N TYR A 52 -8.96 12.81 -4.96
CA TYR A 52 -8.88 11.70 -4.02
C TYR A 52 -9.82 10.60 -4.48
N ILE A 53 -9.27 9.46 -4.90
CA ILE A 53 -10.04 8.30 -5.35
C ILE A 53 -9.86 7.13 -4.40
N ASN A 54 -10.94 6.38 -4.19
CA ASN A 54 -10.89 5.10 -3.50
C ASN A 54 -10.91 3.99 -4.55
N LYS A 55 -9.91 3.12 -4.51
CA LYS A 55 -9.84 1.95 -5.39
C LYS A 55 -9.85 0.67 -4.55
N LYS A 56 -10.68 -0.30 -4.95
CA LYS A 56 -10.76 -1.64 -4.35
C LYS A 56 -10.46 -2.66 -5.44
N ASP A 57 -9.60 -3.63 -5.14
CA ASP A 57 -9.19 -4.72 -6.04
C ASP A 57 -8.66 -4.24 -7.41
N LEU A 58 -8.07 -3.03 -7.43
CA LEU A 58 -7.49 -2.42 -8.63
C LEU A 58 -6.05 -1.98 -8.36
N THR A 59 -5.18 -2.23 -9.34
CA THR A 59 -3.87 -1.60 -9.42
C THR A 59 -4.01 -0.12 -9.80
N THR A 60 -2.97 0.66 -9.54
CA THR A 60 -2.95 2.08 -9.92
C THR A 60 -3.06 2.26 -11.43
N ASN A 61 -2.41 1.40 -12.23
CA ASN A 61 -2.46 1.48 -13.69
C ASN A 61 -3.86 1.17 -14.25
N GLU A 62 -4.58 0.20 -13.68
CA GLU A 62 -5.96 -0.10 -14.07
C GLU A 62 -6.89 1.07 -13.75
N ALA A 63 -6.74 1.67 -12.55
CA ALA A 63 -7.51 2.86 -12.18
C ALA A 63 -7.24 4.04 -13.13
N LEU A 64 -5.98 4.29 -13.49
CA LEU A 64 -5.60 5.32 -14.46
C LEU A 64 -6.20 5.06 -15.85
N LYS A 65 -6.22 3.80 -16.29
CA LYS A 65 -6.82 3.43 -17.57
C LYS A 65 -8.32 3.72 -17.59
N ILE A 66 -9.04 3.37 -16.53
CA ILE A 66 -10.48 3.68 -16.40
C ILE A 66 -10.72 5.20 -16.46
N LEU A 67 -9.91 5.99 -15.76
CA LEU A 67 -10.02 7.45 -15.78
C LEU A 67 -9.70 8.05 -17.16
N SER A 68 -8.70 7.51 -17.85
CA SER A 68 -8.32 7.91 -19.19
C SER A 68 -9.44 7.65 -20.20
N GLU A 69 -10.04 6.46 -20.14
CA GLU A 69 -11.18 6.08 -21.00
C GLU A 69 -12.42 6.95 -20.73
N ALA A 70 -12.68 7.28 -19.46
CA ALA A 70 -13.83 8.10 -19.08
C ALA A 70 -13.68 9.58 -19.44
N SER A 71 -12.46 10.12 -19.35
CA SER A 71 -12.19 11.55 -19.59
C SER A 71 -11.72 11.88 -21.01
N GLY A 72 -11.21 10.89 -21.75
CA GLY A 72 -10.56 11.08 -23.05
C GLY A 72 -9.13 11.62 -22.96
N VAL A 73 -8.61 11.85 -21.75
CA VAL A 73 -7.23 12.28 -21.50
C VAL A 73 -6.29 11.08 -21.60
N LYS A 74 -5.09 11.26 -22.14
CA LYS A 74 -4.10 10.17 -22.25
C LYS A 74 -3.55 9.83 -20.86
N ILE A 75 -3.31 8.55 -20.56
CA ILE A 75 -2.76 8.08 -19.26
C ILE A 75 -1.45 8.79 -18.82
N ARG A 76 -0.66 9.29 -19.78
CA ARG A 76 0.57 10.04 -19.49
C ARG A 76 0.27 11.40 -18.84
N ASP A 77 -0.85 12.01 -19.22
CA ASP A 77 -1.27 13.35 -18.85
C ASP A 77 -2.20 13.29 -17.62
#